data_AF-A0A1H8DSG8-F1
#
_entry.id   AF-A0A1H8DSG8-F1
#
_cell.length_a   1.000
_cell.length_b   1.000
_cell.length_c   1.000
_cell.angle_alpha   90.00
_cell.angle_beta   90.00
_cell.angle_gamma   90.00
#
_symmetry.space_group_name_H-M   'P 1'
#
loop_
_entity.id
_entity.type
_entity.pdbx_description
1 polymer ?
#
loop_
_entity_poly.entity_id
_entity_poly.type
_entity_poly.pdbx_seq_one_letter_code
_entity_poly.pdbx_strand_id
1 'polypeptide(L)' 'MIFVNRTLIDVVMDFNRYGARMIIVADPALAAKTFVGRYPINHGELFARDVCAYLGVPLTLADDHIVIGARAAGAV' A
#
# COMPACT_ATOMS: atom_id res chain seq x y z
N MET A 1 -6.94 -8.51 9.69
CA MET A 1 -7.85 -7.52 9.12
C MET A 1 -8.54 -8.11 7.89
N ILE A 2 -9.84 -7.87 7.74
CA ILE A 2 -10.62 -8.26 6.56
C ILE A 2 -11.11 -6.97 5.92
N PHE A 3 -10.92 -6.83 4.62
CA PHE A 3 -11.36 -5.68 3.82
C PHE A 3 -12.46 -6.12 2.89
N VAL A 4 -13.59 -5.40 2.89
CA VAL A 4 -14.71 -5.62 1.97
C VAL A 4 -15.07 -4.27 1.36
N ASN A 5 -14.73 -4.09 0.08
CA ASN A 5 -14.94 -2.84 -0.67
C ASN A 5 -14.27 -1.60 -0.02
N ARG A 6 -13.13 -1.84 0.66
CA ARG A 6 -12.18 -0.88 1.26
C ARG A 6 -11.47 -0.02 0.23
N THR A 7 -11.47 1.31 0.29
CA THR A 7 -10.50 2.07 -0.52
C THR A 7 -9.07 1.77 -0.08
N LEU A 8 -8.09 1.85 -0.99
CA LEU A 8 -6.69 1.63 -0.66
C LEU A 8 -6.22 2.55 0.46
N ILE A 9 -6.65 3.81 0.44
CA ILE A 9 -6.26 4.78 1.46
C ILE A 9 -6.82 4.42 2.84
N ASP A 10 -8.07 3.95 2.94
CA ASP A 10 -8.64 3.48 4.22
C ASP A 10 -7.85 2.31 4.79
N VAL A 11 -7.50 1.35 3.92
CA VAL A 11 -6.73 0.18 4.30
C VAL A 11 -5.32 0.57 4.77
N VAL A 12 -4.68 1.47 4.03
CA VAL A 12 -3.36 2.01 4.39
C VAL A 12 -3.40 2.76 5.72
N MET A 13 -4.45 3.55 5.97
CA MET A 13 -4.63 4.22 7.27
C MET A 13 -4.75 3.22 8.42
N ASP A 14 -5.47 2.13 8.22
CA ASP A 14 -5.57 1.07 9.23
C ASP A 14 -4.20 0.41 9.47
N PHE A 15 -3.43 0.10 8.42
CA PHE A 15 -2.07 -0.41 8.59
C PHE A 15 -1.15 0.61 9.28
N ASN A 16 -1.22 1.89 8.95
CA ASN A 16 -0.39 2.93 9.57
C ASN A 16 -0.76 3.18 11.03
N ARG A 17 -2.00 2.91 11.43
CA ARG A 17 -2.45 3.05 12.82
C ARG A 17 -1.85 1.98 13.73
N TYR A 18 -1.64 0.77 13.23
CA TYR A 18 -1.22 -0.38 14.04
C TYR A 18 0.18 -0.93 13.68
N GLY A 19 0.70 -0.55 12.52
CA GLY A 19 1.94 -1.07 11.96
C GLY A 19 3.16 -0.29 12.39
N ALA A 20 4.33 -0.95 12.35
CA ALA A 20 5.61 -0.37 12.72
C ALA A 20 6.22 0.52 11.61
N ARG A 21 5.79 0.37 10.35
CA ARG A 21 6.27 1.15 9.20
C ARG A 21 5.10 1.86 8.54
N MET A 22 5.32 3.11 8.13
CA MET A 22 4.30 3.87 7.41
C MET A 22 4.21 3.43 5.95
N ILE A 23 3.00 3.25 5.45
CA ILE A 23 2.71 3.03 4.04
C ILE A 23 2.18 4.33 3.45
N ILE A 24 2.76 4.77 2.34
CA ILE A 24 2.44 5.99 1.62
C ILE A 24 1.95 5.60 0.23
N VAL A 25 0.77 6.08 -0.16
CA VAL A 25 0.25 5.93 -1.53
C VAL A 25 0.63 7.18 -2.30
N ALA A 26 1.61 7.08 -3.20
CA ALA A 26 2.13 8.24 -3.94
C ALA A 26 1.23 8.67 -5.12
N ASP A 27 0.46 7.74 -5.68
CA ASP A 27 -0.48 8.02 -6.77
C ASP A 27 -1.93 8.16 -6.27
N PRO A 28 -2.53 9.36 -6.33
CA PRO A 28 -3.91 9.60 -5.90
C PRO A 28 -4.95 8.75 -6.63
N ALA A 29 -4.68 8.35 -7.87
CA ALA A 29 -5.60 7.50 -8.64
C ALA A 29 -5.69 6.08 -8.06
N LEU A 30 -4.66 5.63 -7.34
CA LEU A 30 -4.66 4.35 -6.65
C LEU A 30 -5.39 4.43 -5.31
N ALA A 31 -5.30 5.56 -4.62
CA ALA A 31 -5.91 5.79 -3.31
C ALA A 31 -7.43 5.51 -3.30
N ALA A 32 -8.12 5.86 -4.39
CA ALA A 32 -9.56 5.68 -4.55
C ALA A 32 -9.99 4.27 -4.98
N LYS A 33 -9.06 3.37 -5.35
CA LYS A 33 -9.40 2.01 -5.77
C LYS A 33 -9.85 1.18 -4.57
N THR A 34 -10.91 0.39 -4.76
CA THR A 34 -11.40 -0.50 -3.72
C THR A 34 -10.79 -1.90 -3.81
N PHE A 35 -10.54 -2.50 -2.65
CA PHE A 35 -9.92 -3.80 -2.49
C PHE A 35 -10.76 -4.70 -1.59
N VAL A 36 -10.72 -5.99 -1.91
CA VAL A 36 -11.23 -7.07 -1.08
C VAL A 36 -10.07 -8.00 -0.78
N GLY A 37 -9.87 -8.32 0.49
CA GLY A 37 -8.75 -9.16 0.89
C GLY A 37 -8.69 -9.38 2.39
N ARG A 38 -7.88 -10.36 2.79
CA ARG A 38 -7.65 -10.68 4.20
C ARG A 38 -6.15 -10.68 4.46
N TYR A 39 -5.70 -9.79 5.32
CA TYR A 39 -4.29 -9.65 5.69
C TYR A 39 -4.13 -9.60 7.21
N PRO A 40 -3.07 -10.22 7.77
CA PRO A 40 -2.68 -9.97 9.16
C PRO A 40 -2.37 -8.49 9.38
N ILE A 41 -2.74 -7.95 10.55
CA ILE A 41 -2.61 -6.51 10.84
C ILE A 41 -1.15 -6.02 10.85
N ASN A 42 -0.21 -6.93 11.13
CA ASN A 42 1.22 -6.64 11.20
C ASN A 42 1.96 -6.88 9.87
N HIS A 43 1.26 -7.24 8.79
CA HIS A 43 1.87 -7.57 7.50
C HIS A 43 1.60 -6.49 6.44
N GLY A 44 1.83 -5.23 6.81
CA GLY A 44 1.68 -4.08 5.90
C GLY A 44 2.61 -4.17 4.67
N GLU A 45 3.82 -4.71 4.82
CA GLU A 45 4.75 -4.92 3.70
C GLU A 45 4.23 -5.95 2.69
N LEU A 46 3.71 -7.08 3.17
CA LEU A 46 3.12 -8.11 2.31
C LEU A 46 1.93 -7.52 1.54
N PHE A 47 1.07 -6.77 2.22
CA PHE A 47 -0.05 -6.07 1.60
C PHE A 47 0.42 -5.12 0.49
N ALA A 48 1.42 -4.28 0.75
CA ALA A 48 1.94 -3.34 -0.24
C ALA A 48 2.54 -4.06 -1.47
N ARG A 49 3.25 -5.17 -1.26
CA ARG A 49 3.81 -6.01 -2.34
C ARG A 49 2.71 -6.59 -3.23
N ASP A 50 1.68 -7.17 -2.64
CA ASP A 50 0.58 -7.77 -3.39
C ASP A 50 -0.21 -6.72 -4.19
N VAL A 51 -0.51 -5.57 -3.56
CA VAL A 51 -1.21 -4.45 -4.23
C VAL A 51 -0.39 -3.92 -5.40
N CYS A 52 0.91 -3.69 -5.21
CA CYS A 52 1.80 -3.24 -6.26
C CYS A 52 1.88 -4.25 -7.43
N ALA A 53 2.01 -5.55 -7.11
CA ALA A 53 2.03 -6.61 -8.12
C ALA A 53 0.71 -6.70 -8.89
N TYR A 54 -0.43 -6.61 -8.20
CA TYR A 54 -1.75 -6.65 -8.82
C TYR A 54 -2.03 -5.45 -9.73
N LEU A 55 -1.62 -4.25 -9.29
CA LEU A 55 -1.83 -3.02 -10.06
C LEU A 55 -0.75 -2.76 -11.12
N GLY A 56 0.35 -3.53 -11.11
CA GLY A 56 1.50 -3.30 -11.98
C GLY A 56 2.20 -1.97 -11.69
N VAL A 57 2.22 -1.53 -10.42
CA VAL A 57 2.81 -0.25 -10.01
C VAL A 57 4.09 -0.49 -9.19
N PRO A 58 5.06 0.44 -9.26
CA PRO A 58 6.30 0.34 -8.50
C PRO A 58 6.06 0.33 -6.98
N LEU A 59 6.90 -0.42 -6.27
CA LEU A 59 7.00 -0.46 -4.81
C LEU A 59 8.38 0.04 -4.40
N THR A 60 8.44 0.96 -3.45
CA THR A 60 9.69 1.37 -2.80
C THR A 60 9.65 0.96 -1.33
N LEU A 61 10.70 0.27 -0.87
CA LEU A 61 10.87 -0.12 0.52
C LEU A 61 12.01 0.72 1.12
N ALA A 62 11.71 1.49 2.15
CA ALA A 62 12.68 2.18 3.00
C ALA A 62 12.61 1.60 4.43
N ASP A 63 13.57 1.96 5.27
CA ASP A 63 13.68 1.44 6.63
C ASP A 63 12.49 1.85 7.51
N ASP A 64 11.98 3.07 7.33
CA ASP A 64 10.91 3.69 8.11
C ASP A 64 9.56 3.72 7.39
N HIS A 65 9.55 3.61 6.05
CA HIS A 65 8.34 3.71 5.26
C HIS A 65 8.34 2.85 3.98
N ILE A 66 7.14 2.65 3.43
CA ILE A 66 6.87 1.89 2.22
C ILE A 66 6.07 2.79 1.27
N VAL A 67 6.47 2.90 0.01
CA VAL A 67 5.77 3.75 -0.98
C VAL A 67 5.16 2.91 -2.09
N ILE A 68 3.85 3.04 -2.28
CA ILE A 68 3.06 2.41 -3.35
C ILE A 68 2.88 3.39 -4.49
N GLY A 69 3.26 3.00 -5.71
CA GLY A 69 3.04 3.79 -6.92
C GLY A 69 3.97 5.00 -7.05
N ALA A 70 5.09 5.02 -6.33
CA ALA A 70 6.13 6.03 -6.55
C ALA A 70 6.60 5.91 -8.00
N ARG A 71 6.28 6.90 -8.84
CA ARG A 71 6.85 6.96 -10.19
C ARG A 71 8.36 6.83 -10.02
N ALA A 72 8.95 5.75 -10.55
CA ALA A 72 10.40 5.58 -10.51
C ALA A 72 10.99 6.90 -10.98
N ALA A 73 11.73 7.59 -10.11
CA ALA A 73 12.44 8.80 -10.49
C ALA A 73 13.22 8.41 -11.74
N GLY A 74 12.87 9.04 -12.87
CA GLY A 74 13.11 8.47 -14.19
C GLY A 74 14.54 7.99 -14.35
N ALA A 75 14.70 6.79 -14.92
CA ALA A 75 15.88 6.52 -15.72
C ALA A 75 15.93 7.61 -16.80
N VAL A 76 16.86 8.54 -16.63
CA VAL A 76 17.28 9.52 -17.63
C VAL A 76 18.24 8.87 -18.61
#